data_AF-A0A522BP95-F1
#
_entry.id   AF-A0A522BP95-F1
#
_cell.length_a   1.000
_cell.length_b   1.000
_cell.length_c   1.000
_cell.angle_alpha   90.00
_cell.angle_beta   90.00
_cell.angle_gamma   90.00
#
_symmetry.space_group_name_H-M   'P 1'
#
loop_
_entity.id
_entity.type
_entity.pdbx_description
1 polymer ?
#
loop_
_entity_poly.entity_id
_entity_poly.type
_entity_poly.pdbx_seq_one_letter_code
_entity_poly.pdbx_strand_id
1 'polypeptide(L)'
;MLRQKIQRGLLASAGLLGLTIAGCGLSTEGDLYGGPFEDAAGEFAGAGGGVGGAVGETEGKGGGTSGSSGTGGFIPPDASDNGETDSGFAEAEGGTDSETSSSADVTPESDAGDSEAGAPNDVIPNDVLAEKGETGAPDGGDADAGLPEGGCQPAVKQLTTAPNAGSPTAAFGYGVLAFTWTKVAGKEAVYFGTADATGKRVIGDTLVAPLGSPETSSPFARESALITTMGGWLYAIVDSSPGVPSIRFGLVTPSGNVSSSPTLSTLGGAAAHPAIAEGVPGSVVIAYEGKAGQDGFEDIFLGRWASNLVAQNVVCATPGVSLAPQIVWTGASYTVVWQENQGGLWRLRYRHVSSDGTPLGSGCSELMAGNQLRPSALWFVNTGAIAWVSVGGDAGIRLGTFDQGWNLQKTVKVAGPNAGTSYDRPHLATNGLELAVVWEETSGGNTDIRFARFQKDGTPTGSTVNVSNSPGTSWGPKAIWDGNAWEVVWEDNGVGGRQIFWTKVVCP
;
A
#
# COMPACT_ATOMS: atom_id res chain seq x y z
N MET A 1 15.56 -50.40 12.87
CA MET A 1 15.72 -50.06 14.31
C MET A 1 17.00 -49.22 14.44
N LEU A 2 17.19 -48.29 15.37
CA LEU A 2 16.28 -47.45 16.17
C LEU A 2 17.17 -46.45 16.97
N ARG A 3 17.17 -45.14 16.61
CA ARG A 3 17.60 -44.00 17.47
C ARG A 3 19.09 -43.96 17.91
N GLN A 4 19.64 -42.90 18.53
CA GLN A 4 19.46 -41.41 18.47
C GLN A 4 20.48 -40.76 19.44
N LYS A 5 20.69 -39.44 19.33
CA LYS A 5 21.42 -38.52 20.25
C LYS A 5 22.94 -38.52 20.07
N ILE A 6 23.67 -37.40 19.95
CA ILE A 6 23.57 -36.01 20.47
C ILE A 6 23.92 -35.90 21.96
N GLN A 7 25.08 -35.31 22.25
CA GLN A 7 25.41 -34.73 23.56
C GLN A 7 25.23 -33.20 23.51
N ARG A 8 24.86 -32.61 24.64
CA ARG A 8 25.00 -31.17 24.92
C ARG A 8 25.99 -31.01 26.09
N GLY A 9 26.90 -30.04 26.00
CA GLY A 9 27.71 -29.60 27.14
C GLY A 9 26.90 -28.73 28.10
N LEU A 10 27.26 -28.71 29.38
CA LEU A 10 26.55 -27.98 30.43
C LEU A 10 27.49 -27.59 31.59
N LEU A 11 27.49 -26.32 31.97
CA LEU A 11 28.04 -25.66 33.19
C LEU A 11 27.33 -24.28 33.25
N ALA A 12 26.60 -23.80 34.27
CA ALA A 12 26.63 -23.94 35.74
C ALA A 12 27.81 -23.17 36.40
N SER A 13 27.68 -22.29 37.40
CA SER A 13 26.54 -21.60 38.08
C SER A 13 27.12 -20.29 38.74
N ALA A 14 26.50 -19.46 39.61
CA ALA A 14 25.24 -19.44 40.38
C ALA A 14 24.88 -17.99 40.82
N GLY A 15 23.70 -17.76 41.41
CA GLY A 15 23.35 -16.51 42.13
C GLY A 15 21.93 -16.53 42.73
N LEU A 16 21.79 -16.31 44.04
CA LEU A 16 20.49 -16.37 44.77
C LEU A 16 19.61 -15.14 44.45
N LEU A 17 18.29 -15.17 44.28
CA LEU A 17 17.15 -15.89 44.93
C LEU A 17 16.62 -15.14 46.17
N GLY A 18 15.40 -14.62 46.06
CA GLY A 18 14.59 -14.03 47.14
C GLY A 18 13.14 -13.85 46.68
N LEU A 19 12.24 -14.75 47.09
CA LEU A 19 10.83 -14.79 46.68
C LEU A 19 9.95 -15.01 47.91
N THR A 20 8.85 -14.27 48.02
CA THR A 20 7.83 -14.45 49.08
C THR A 20 6.45 -14.46 48.45
N ILE A 21 5.56 -15.35 48.91
CA ILE A 21 4.24 -15.59 48.29
C ILE A 21 3.13 -15.37 49.31
N ALA A 22 2.13 -14.57 48.94
CA ALA A 22 0.78 -14.52 49.47
C ALA A 22 -0.13 -13.87 48.40
N GLY A 23 -1.44 -14.10 48.29
CA GLY A 23 -2.31 -15.02 49.04
C GLY A 23 -3.76 -14.58 48.83
N CYS A 24 -4.67 -15.47 48.43
CA CYS A 24 -6.05 -15.09 48.07
C CYS A 24 -6.93 -14.75 49.29
N GLY A 25 -7.86 -13.81 49.11
CA GLY A 25 -8.96 -13.56 50.05
C GLY A 25 -10.04 -12.66 49.45
N LEU A 26 -11.31 -13.05 49.57
CA LEU A 26 -12.49 -12.20 49.32
C LEU A 26 -13.11 -11.81 50.67
N SER A 27 -13.70 -10.62 50.75
CA SER A 27 -14.78 -10.29 51.71
C SER A 27 -15.63 -9.12 51.17
N THR A 28 -16.87 -9.01 51.65
CA THR A 28 -17.91 -8.08 51.15
C THR A 28 -18.31 -7.04 52.20
N GLU A 29 -18.90 -5.92 51.74
CA GLU A 29 -19.71 -4.94 52.52
C GLU A 29 -18.94 -4.17 53.65
N GLY A 30 -19.37 -3.01 54.15
CA GLY A 30 -20.48 -2.10 53.80
C GLY A 30 -20.50 -0.82 54.67
N ASP A 31 -21.34 0.16 54.32
CA ASP A 31 -21.90 1.27 55.13
C ASP A 31 -21.03 2.40 55.79
N LEU A 32 -21.10 3.58 55.15
CA LEU A 32 -21.73 4.85 55.62
C LEU A 32 -21.23 5.69 56.84
N TYR A 33 -21.57 7.00 56.76
CA TYR A 33 -21.33 8.13 57.70
C TYR A 33 -19.85 8.57 57.89
N GLY A 34 -19.51 9.86 58.05
CA GLY A 34 -20.29 11.12 58.00
C GLY A 34 -19.38 12.36 58.12
N GLY A 35 -19.88 13.58 57.81
CA GLY A 35 -19.12 14.85 57.88
C GLY A 35 -19.05 15.48 59.30
N PRO A 36 -18.71 16.79 59.47
CA PRO A 36 -18.83 17.88 58.48
C PRO A 36 -17.68 18.95 58.44
N PHE A 37 -17.94 19.98 57.63
CA PHE A 37 -17.36 21.34 57.50
C PHE A 37 -16.63 21.99 58.69
N GLU A 38 -15.59 22.78 58.37
CA GLU A 38 -15.57 24.27 58.41
C GLU A 38 -14.26 24.79 57.76
N ASP A 39 -13.99 26.09 57.61
CA ASP A 39 -14.58 27.12 56.71
C ASP A 39 -13.62 28.33 56.71
N ALA A 40 -13.48 29.08 55.60
CA ALA A 40 -12.81 30.40 55.54
C ALA A 40 -12.78 30.98 54.11
N ALA A 41 -13.39 32.16 53.91
CA ALA A 41 -13.27 32.96 52.69
C ALA A 41 -12.60 34.33 52.98
N GLY A 42 -12.18 35.03 51.92
CA GLY A 42 -11.70 36.42 51.97
C GLY A 42 -12.22 37.20 50.77
N GLU A 43 -12.85 38.36 51.03
CA GLU A 43 -13.61 39.15 50.05
C GLU A 43 -12.76 40.17 49.29
N PHE A 44 -13.30 40.71 48.18
CA PHE A 44 -13.64 42.14 48.11
C PHE A 44 -14.69 42.44 47.01
N ALA A 45 -15.67 43.31 47.30
CA ALA A 45 -16.66 43.84 46.34
C ALA A 45 -16.12 45.08 45.59
N GLY A 46 -16.78 45.71 44.59
CA GLY A 46 -18.10 45.62 43.92
C GLY A 46 -18.12 46.69 42.79
N ALA A 47 -19.19 47.21 42.17
CA ALA A 47 -20.64 46.94 42.02
C ALA A 47 -21.12 47.84 40.82
N GLY A 48 -22.35 47.90 40.29
CA GLY A 48 -23.64 47.25 40.55
C GLY A 48 -24.79 47.94 39.73
N GLY A 49 -25.99 47.34 39.68
CA GLY A 49 -27.18 47.84 38.92
C GLY A 49 -27.21 47.40 37.44
N GLY A 50 -28.34 47.04 36.80
CA GLY A 50 -29.78 47.20 37.12
C GLY A 50 -30.41 48.32 36.25
N VAL A 51 -31.64 48.29 35.71
CA VAL A 51 -32.85 47.41 35.71
C VAL A 51 -33.59 47.80 34.39
N GLY A 52 -34.42 47.06 33.63
CA GLY A 52 -35.14 45.79 33.72
C GLY A 52 -36.47 45.92 32.91
N GLY A 53 -37.06 44.80 32.47
CA GLY A 53 -38.37 44.70 31.77
C GLY A 53 -38.42 45.13 30.28
N ALA A 54 -39.47 44.83 29.49
CA ALA A 54 -40.38 43.66 29.39
C ALA A 54 -41.43 43.89 28.27
N VAL A 55 -42.03 42.80 27.74
CA VAL A 55 -43.24 42.74 26.86
C VAL A 55 -43.09 43.25 25.41
N GLY A 56 -43.69 42.55 24.44
CA GLY A 56 -43.88 43.01 23.05
C GLY A 56 -44.08 41.89 22.02
N GLU A 57 -45.32 41.45 21.79
CA GLU A 57 -45.69 40.48 20.75
C GLU A 57 -45.92 41.17 19.38
N THR A 58 -45.77 40.44 18.26
CA THR A 58 -46.86 40.27 17.24
C THR A 58 -46.45 39.34 16.08
N GLU A 59 -47.43 38.68 15.45
CA GLU A 59 -47.24 37.88 14.22
C GLU A 59 -47.25 38.74 12.94
N GLY A 60 -46.71 38.20 11.84
CA GLY A 60 -46.91 38.73 10.48
C GLY A 60 -46.60 37.67 9.40
N LYS A 61 -47.58 37.37 8.52
CA LYS A 61 -47.46 36.31 7.47
C LYS A 61 -47.38 36.88 6.05
N GLY A 62 -46.65 36.16 5.19
CA GLY A 62 -46.73 36.26 3.72
C GLY A 62 -45.44 36.79 3.04
N GLY A 63 -45.08 36.37 1.82
CA GLY A 63 -45.67 35.28 1.02
C GLY A 63 -45.21 35.28 -0.45
N GLY A 64 -44.85 34.10 -0.98
CA GLY A 64 -44.46 33.85 -2.39
C GLY A 64 -43.05 34.33 -2.80
N THR A 65 -42.43 33.89 -3.90
CA THR A 65 -42.63 32.70 -4.78
C THR A 65 -41.48 32.61 -5.81
N SER A 66 -41.17 31.40 -6.31
CA SER A 66 -40.44 31.08 -7.55
C SER A 66 -38.90 31.28 -7.64
N GLY A 67 -38.26 30.39 -8.43
CA GLY A 67 -36.87 30.47 -8.94
C GLY A 67 -35.75 29.96 -8.00
N SER A 68 -34.79 29.09 -8.35
CA SER A 68 -34.62 27.92 -9.24
C SER A 68 -33.13 27.76 -9.60
N SER A 69 -32.53 26.57 -9.39
CA SER A 69 -31.28 26.04 -9.98
C SER A 69 -29.91 26.74 -9.73
N GLY A 70 -28.81 25.95 -9.78
CA GLY A 70 -27.41 26.42 -9.68
C GLY A 70 -26.72 26.04 -8.36
N THR A 71 -26.43 24.78 -7.99
CA THR A 71 -25.59 23.78 -8.68
C THR A 71 -24.28 24.32 -9.24
N GLY A 72 -23.29 24.57 -8.37
CA GLY A 72 -21.88 24.70 -8.74
C GLY A 72 -21.18 23.35 -8.67
N GLY A 73 -20.89 22.74 -9.82
CA GLY A 73 -20.09 21.51 -9.90
C GLY A 73 -18.60 21.83 -10.02
N PHE A 74 -17.75 21.03 -9.36
CA PHE A 74 -16.30 21.04 -9.56
C PHE A 74 -15.86 19.74 -10.23
N ILE A 75 -14.92 19.83 -11.17
CA ILE A 75 -14.53 18.72 -12.05
C ILE A 75 -13.40 17.90 -11.41
N PRO A 76 -13.54 16.56 -11.27
CA PRO A 76 -12.41 15.70 -10.93
C PRO A 76 -11.53 15.43 -12.18
N PRO A 77 -10.21 15.21 -12.02
CA PRO A 77 -9.38 14.71 -13.11
C PRO A 77 -9.71 13.25 -13.41
N ASP A 78 -9.99 12.95 -14.68
CA ASP A 78 -10.43 11.62 -15.13
C ASP A 78 -9.26 10.76 -15.64
N ALA A 79 -9.47 9.45 -15.79
CA ALA A 79 -8.47 8.49 -16.22
C ALA A 79 -8.93 7.70 -17.46
N SER A 80 -8.33 8.02 -18.62
CA SER A 80 -8.22 7.20 -19.84
C SER A 80 -9.48 6.51 -20.41
N ASP A 81 -9.86 6.82 -21.66
CA ASP A 81 -9.42 5.98 -22.80
C ASP A 81 -9.60 6.62 -24.20
N ASN A 82 -8.89 6.06 -25.18
CA ASN A 82 -8.95 6.13 -26.65
C ASN A 82 -9.98 7.04 -27.39
N GLY A 83 -9.49 7.75 -28.43
CA GLY A 83 -10.29 8.30 -29.54
C GLY A 83 -9.47 9.13 -30.54
N GLU A 84 -9.53 8.82 -31.83
CA GLU A 84 -8.78 9.52 -32.89
C GLU A 84 -9.39 10.88 -33.26
N THR A 85 -8.55 11.89 -33.53
CA THR A 85 -8.63 12.69 -34.78
C THR A 85 -7.35 13.53 -35.01
N ASP A 86 -7.14 13.96 -36.24
CA ASP A 86 -5.91 14.56 -36.77
C ASP A 86 -5.87 16.11 -36.64
N SER A 87 -4.68 16.68 -36.85
CA SER A 87 -4.31 18.10 -36.84
C SER A 87 -4.37 18.82 -35.48
N GLY A 88 -3.47 19.77 -35.18
CA GLY A 88 -2.34 20.25 -35.97
C GLY A 88 -1.91 21.62 -35.43
N PHE A 89 -0.66 21.74 -34.98
CA PHE A 89 -0.18 22.97 -34.33
C PHE A 89 -0.21 24.18 -35.28
N ALA A 90 -0.62 25.33 -34.73
CA ALA A 90 -0.22 26.64 -35.22
C ALA A 90 0.62 27.30 -34.13
N GLU A 91 1.95 27.30 -34.30
CA GLU A 91 2.82 28.17 -33.52
C GLU A 91 2.71 29.61 -34.02
N ALA A 92 2.91 30.57 -33.11
CA ALA A 92 3.12 31.97 -33.47
C ALA A 92 4.60 32.31 -33.28
N GLU A 93 5.18 33.09 -34.20
CA GLU A 93 6.10 34.20 -33.92
C GLU A 93 6.53 34.92 -35.22
N GLY A 94 7.06 36.13 -35.09
CA GLY A 94 7.94 36.77 -36.09
C GLY A 94 7.36 37.11 -37.46
N GLY A 95 6.73 38.29 -37.60
CA GLY A 95 6.40 38.87 -38.91
C GLY A 95 7.53 39.72 -39.51
N THR A 96 7.61 39.76 -40.86
CA THR A 96 8.37 40.75 -41.65
C THR A 96 7.60 41.15 -42.91
N ASP A 97 7.88 42.32 -43.45
CA ASP A 97 7.01 43.06 -44.37
C ASP A 97 6.93 42.59 -45.84
N SER A 98 5.98 43.24 -46.54
CA SER A 98 5.95 43.62 -47.96
C SER A 98 5.09 42.80 -48.95
N GLU A 99 4.42 43.56 -49.83
CA GLU A 99 3.55 43.07 -50.90
C GLU A 99 4.37 42.73 -52.16
N THR A 100 3.91 41.79 -53.01
CA THR A 100 3.43 42.11 -54.38
C THR A 100 3.04 40.88 -55.24
N SER A 101 1.92 41.03 -55.96
CA SER A 101 1.59 40.53 -57.32
C SER A 101 1.87 39.09 -57.83
N SER A 102 0.78 38.46 -58.29
CA SER A 102 0.56 37.88 -59.65
C SER A 102 1.14 36.51 -60.08
N SER A 103 0.22 35.52 -60.13
CA SER A 103 -0.20 34.71 -61.31
C SER A 103 0.75 33.76 -62.09
N ALA A 104 0.15 32.63 -62.51
CA ALA A 104 0.47 31.79 -63.69
C ALA A 104 1.76 30.92 -63.62
N ASP A 105 1.90 29.77 -64.29
CA ASP A 105 0.96 28.80 -64.92
C ASP A 105 1.82 27.55 -65.34
N VAL A 106 1.26 26.61 -66.13
CA VAL A 106 1.95 25.61 -66.99
C VAL A 106 2.41 24.29 -66.34
N THR A 107 1.70 23.20 -66.66
CA THR A 107 2.24 21.83 -66.83
C THR A 107 2.70 21.64 -68.29
N PRO A 108 3.46 20.56 -68.65
CA PRO A 108 2.76 19.41 -69.27
C PRO A 108 3.45 18.02 -69.19
N GLU A 109 2.67 16.96 -69.48
CA GLU A 109 2.96 15.77 -70.34
C GLU A 109 4.15 14.80 -70.03
N SER A 110 4.14 13.51 -70.42
CA SER A 110 3.15 12.65 -71.13
C SER A 110 3.39 11.14 -70.89
N ASP A 111 2.40 10.29 -71.26
CA ASP A 111 2.43 8.91 -71.85
C ASP A 111 3.49 7.86 -71.42
N ALA A 112 3.28 6.53 -71.38
CA ALA A 112 2.15 5.57 -71.45
C ALA A 112 2.77 4.14 -71.19
N GLY A 113 2.08 2.99 -71.07
CA GLY A 113 0.68 2.56 -71.10
C GLY A 113 0.59 1.02 -71.29
N ASP A 114 -0.56 0.38 -70.99
CA ASP A 114 -0.96 -1.03 -71.30
C ASP A 114 -0.12 -2.19 -70.67
N SER A 115 -0.67 -3.39 -70.35
CA SER A 115 -2.07 -3.90 -70.33
C SER A 115 -2.29 -5.15 -69.42
N GLU A 116 -3.57 -5.51 -69.30
CA GLU A 116 -4.25 -6.68 -68.66
C GLU A 116 -3.75 -8.11 -69.02
N ALA A 117 -4.15 -9.24 -68.40
CA ALA A 117 -4.78 -9.59 -67.09
C ALA A 117 -4.92 -11.16 -66.97
N GLY A 118 -5.42 -11.68 -65.84
CA GLY A 118 -6.15 -12.97 -65.78
C GLY A 118 -5.44 -14.20 -65.17
N ALA A 119 -6.21 -15.06 -64.49
CA ALA A 119 -5.82 -16.34 -63.85
C ALA A 119 -6.99 -17.37 -64.04
N PRO A 120 -7.10 -18.52 -63.31
CA PRO A 120 -6.14 -19.48 -62.73
C PRO A 120 -6.41 -20.94 -63.24
N ASN A 121 -5.74 -21.98 -62.69
CA ASN A 121 -6.28 -23.37 -62.51
C ASN A 121 -5.30 -24.33 -61.75
N ASP A 122 -5.71 -25.58 -61.49
CA ASP A 122 -5.28 -26.44 -60.37
C ASP A 122 -5.08 -27.96 -60.71
N VAL A 123 -4.42 -28.76 -59.84
CA VAL A 123 -4.54 -30.25 -59.62
C VAL A 123 -4.28 -31.24 -60.81
N ILE A 124 -3.48 -32.34 -60.83
CA ILE A 124 -2.32 -33.04 -60.14
C ILE A 124 -1.77 -34.09 -61.19
N PRO A 125 -1.15 -35.31 -60.99
CA PRO A 125 -0.52 -36.06 -59.86
C PRO A 125 0.87 -36.76 -60.16
N ASN A 126 1.36 -37.59 -59.21
CA ASN A 126 2.37 -38.70 -59.31
C ASN A 126 3.85 -38.36 -59.65
N ASP A 127 4.88 -39.05 -59.14
CA ASP A 127 5.03 -40.48 -58.76
C ASP A 127 5.82 -40.74 -57.44
N VAL A 128 5.96 -42.01 -57.01
CA VAL A 128 6.56 -42.42 -55.71
C VAL A 128 7.64 -43.52 -55.80
N LEU A 129 8.88 -43.19 -55.42
CA LEU A 129 9.96 -44.07 -54.92
C LEU A 129 11.02 -43.20 -54.18
N ALA A 130 12.03 -43.72 -53.47
CA ALA A 130 12.09 -44.70 -52.36
C ALA A 130 13.53 -44.70 -51.77
N GLU A 131 13.69 -45.06 -50.48
CA GLU A 131 14.97 -45.31 -49.74
C GLU A 131 16.12 -44.26 -49.88
N LYS A 132 16.51 -43.56 -48.81
CA LYS A 132 17.39 -44.09 -47.74
C LYS A 132 17.41 -43.16 -46.51
N GLY A 133 18.00 -43.64 -45.40
CA GLY A 133 18.16 -42.86 -44.16
C GLY A 133 19.60 -42.48 -43.81
N GLU A 134 19.75 -42.03 -42.56
CA GLU A 134 20.96 -41.69 -41.79
C GLU A 134 21.61 -40.29 -41.95
N THR A 135 21.59 -39.58 -40.81
CA THR A 135 22.59 -38.61 -40.29
C THR A 135 22.95 -37.35 -41.10
N GLY A 136 22.60 -36.19 -40.54
CA GLY A 136 23.08 -34.88 -41.00
C GLY A 136 22.37 -33.71 -40.32
N ALA A 137 22.69 -33.42 -39.05
CA ALA A 137 22.19 -32.25 -38.34
C ALA A 137 23.16 -31.06 -38.46
N PRO A 138 22.66 -29.83 -38.68
CA PRO A 138 23.36 -28.59 -38.38
C PRO A 138 22.76 -27.91 -37.13
N ASP A 139 23.58 -27.79 -36.10
CA ASP A 139 23.57 -26.83 -34.99
C ASP A 139 22.23 -26.31 -34.43
N GLY A 140 21.85 -26.85 -33.26
CA GLY A 140 20.99 -26.13 -32.32
C GLY A 140 21.79 -25.07 -31.56
N GLY A 141 21.36 -23.81 -31.63
CA GLY A 141 22.06 -22.65 -31.07
C GLY A 141 21.66 -22.26 -29.64
N ASP A 142 21.52 -23.23 -28.73
CA ASP A 142 21.46 -22.93 -27.27
C ASP A 142 22.89 -22.77 -26.75
N ALA A 143 23.35 -21.53 -26.65
CA ALA A 143 24.70 -21.18 -26.19
C ALA A 143 24.66 -20.00 -25.20
N ASP A 144 24.23 -20.32 -23.98
CA ASP A 144 24.73 -19.75 -22.71
C ASP A 144 25.34 -18.34 -22.81
N ALA A 145 24.48 -17.33 -22.82
CA ALA A 145 24.88 -15.94 -22.56
C ALA A 145 25.19 -15.81 -21.05
N GLY A 146 26.37 -16.31 -20.67
CA GLY A 146 26.78 -16.62 -19.30
C GLY A 146 26.26 -15.66 -18.25
N LEU A 147 25.29 -16.14 -17.46
CA LEU A 147 24.73 -15.40 -16.33
C LEU A 147 25.86 -15.10 -15.33
N PRO A 148 25.99 -13.86 -14.82
CA PRO A 148 27.04 -13.53 -13.85
C PRO A 148 26.84 -14.33 -12.56
N GLU A 149 27.79 -15.23 -12.27
CA GLU A 149 27.85 -16.01 -11.02
C GLU A 149 27.83 -15.04 -9.82
N GLY A 150 26.68 -14.95 -9.14
CA GLY A 150 26.44 -13.98 -8.06
C GLY A 150 25.11 -13.22 -8.12
N GLY A 151 24.36 -13.28 -9.23
CA GLY A 151 23.04 -12.63 -9.31
C GLY A 151 21.95 -13.31 -8.46
N CYS A 152 21.02 -12.54 -7.87
CA CYS A 152 19.85 -13.10 -7.21
C CYS A 152 18.86 -13.70 -8.24
N GLN A 153 18.26 -14.84 -7.92
CA GLN A 153 17.43 -15.65 -8.81
C GLN A 153 15.95 -15.63 -8.37
N PRO A 154 15.02 -15.06 -9.16
CA PRO A 154 13.58 -15.16 -8.92
C PRO A 154 12.99 -16.44 -9.55
N ALA A 155 12.16 -17.17 -8.80
CA ALA A 155 11.36 -18.29 -9.29
C ALA A 155 9.85 -17.97 -9.31
N VAL A 156 9.37 -17.33 -10.39
CA VAL A 156 7.99 -16.83 -10.54
C VAL A 156 6.95 -17.95 -10.61
N LYS A 157 5.83 -17.78 -9.90
CA LYS A 157 4.62 -18.63 -9.96
C LYS A 157 3.34 -17.81 -9.79
N GLN A 158 2.26 -18.28 -10.39
CA GLN A 158 0.90 -17.77 -10.20
C GLN A 158 0.26 -18.38 -8.94
N LEU A 159 -0.37 -17.58 -8.09
CA LEU A 159 -0.99 -18.02 -6.83
C LEU A 159 -2.52 -18.13 -6.88
N THR A 160 -3.20 -17.32 -7.69
CA THR A 160 -4.65 -17.35 -7.90
C THR A 160 -5.00 -17.94 -9.26
N THR A 161 -6.21 -18.50 -9.41
CA THR A 161 -6.72 -18.99 -10.71
C THR A 161 -8.04 -18.35 -11.12
N ALA A 162 -8.56 -17.40 -10.33
CA ALA A 162 -9.78 -16.67 -10.61
C ALA A 162 -9.44 -15.31 -11.23
N PRO A 163 -10.01 -14.93 -12.38
CA PRO A 163 -9.74 -13.63 -13.01
C PRO A 163 -10.19 -12.46 -12.13
N ASN A 164 -9.51 -11.33 -12.31
CA ASN A 164 -9.73 -10.08 -11.58
C ASN A 164 -9.45 -10.22 -10.08
N ALA A 165 -8.34 -10.89 -9.75
CA ALA A 165 -7.70 -10.87 -8.43
C ALA A 165 -6.70 -9.72 -8.34
N GLY A 166 -6.63 -8.99 -7.22
CA GLY A 166 -5.75 -7.84 -7.10
C GLY A 166 -5.63 -7.20 -5.71
N SER A 167 -4.81 -6.16 -5.60
CA SER A 167 -4.41 -5.47 -4.36
C SER A 167 -3.90 -6.43 -3.27
N PRO A 168 -2.83 -7.20 -3.54
CA PRO A 168 -2.31 -8.19 -2.60
C PRO A 168 -1.66 -7.55 -1.37
N THR A 169 -1.74 -8.25 -0.23
CA THR A 169 -0.83 -8.07 0.90
C THR A 169 -0.41 -9.41 1.48
N ALA A 170 0.75 -9.47 2.13
CA ALA A 170 1.38 -10.72 2.55
C ALA A 170 2.09 -10.62 3.91
N ALA A 171 2.09 -11.74 4.64
CA ALA A 171 2.81 -11.93 5.88
C ALA A 171 3.37 -13.36 5.93
N PHE A 172 4.61 -13.55 6.41
CA PHE A 172 5.16 -14.89 6.63
C PHE A 172 4.87 -15.36 8.06
N GLY A 173 4.41 -16.60 8.20
CA GLY A 173 4.10 -17.17 9.53
C GLY A 173 3.82 -18.66 9.46
N TYR A 174 4.04 -19.37 10.57
CA TYR A 174 3.72 -20.80 10.70
C TYR A 174 4.35 -21.71 9.61
N GLY A 175 5.43 -21.26 8.96
CA GLY A 175 6.11 -21.99 7.88
C GLY A 175 5.48 -21.83 6.49
N VAL A 176 4.56 -20.87 6.31
CA VAL A 176 3.89 -20.57 5.04
C VAL A 176 3.85 -19.08 4.75
N LEU A 177 3.80 -18.75 3.46
CA LEU A 177 3.28 -17.48 2.99
C LEU A 177 1.80 -17.41 3.34
N ALA A 178 1.35 -16.35 3.99
CA ALA A 178 -0.06 -15.97 4.06
C ALA A 178 -0.28 -14.69 3.26
N PHE A 179 -1.38 -14.62 2.52
CA PHE A 179 -1.71 -13.45 1.72
C PHE A 179 -3.22 -13.27 1.58
N THR A 180 -3.62 -12.01 1.39
CA THR A 180 -4.98 -11.64 0.97
C THR A 180 -4.95 -11.03 -0.42
N TRP A 181 -6.11 -11.03 -1.08
CA TRP A 181 -6.35 -10.30 -2.31
C TRP A 181 -7.84 -9.94 -2.42
N THR A 182 -8.13 -8.84 -3.11
CA THR A 182 -9.49 -8.53 -3.58
C THR A 182 -9.82 -9.32 -4.84
N LYS A 183 -11.09 -9.69 -5.01
CA LYS A 183 -11.61 -10.28 -6.24
C LYS A 183 -12.86 -9.53 -6.68
N VAL A 184 -12.92 -9.14 -7.95
CA VAL A 184 -13.95 -8.22 -8.49
C VAL A 184 -15.09 -8.94 -9.24
N ALA A 185 -14.95 -10.25 -9.49
CA ALA A 185 -15.91 -11.00 -10.31
C ALA A 185 -17.28 -11.24 -9.63
N GLY A 186 -18.29 -10.43 -10.02
CA GLY A 186 -19.71 -10.63 -9.73
C GLY A 186 -20.18 -10.13 -8.35
N LYS A 187 -19.34 -10.27 -7.32
CA LYS A 187 -19.39 -9.47 -6.09
C LYS A 187 -17.96 -9.20 -5.65
N GLU A 188 -17.69 -7.97 -5.24
CA GLU A 188 -16.39 -7.64 -4.68
C GLU A 188 -16.23 -8.29 -3.30
N ALA A 189 -15.05 -8.80 -3.00
CA ALA A 189 -14.74 -9.43 -1.71
C ALA A 189 -13.22 -9.50 -1.47
N VAL A 190 -12.83 -9.53 -0.20
CA VAL A 190 -11.47 -9.90 0.21
C VAL A 190 -11.41 -11.40 0.50
N TYR A 191 -10.42 -12.06 -0.08
CA TYR A 191 -10.09 -13.45 0.16
C TYR A 191 -8.73 -13.57 0.86
N PHE A 192 -8.56 -14.68 1.59
CA PHE A 192 -7.33 -15.09 2.24
C PHE A 192 -6.90 -16.47 1.74
N GLY A 193 -5.61 -16.74 1.79
CA GLY A 193 -5.09 -18.10 1.75
C GLY A 193 -3.61 -18.15 2.04
N THR A 194 -3.04 -19.34 1.93
CA THR A 194 -1.62 -19.58 2.16
C THR A 194 -0.97 -20.35 1.03
N ALA A 195 0.35 -20.29 0.96
CA ALA A 195 1.19 -21.12 0.10
C ALA A 195 2.42 -21.64 0.86
N ASP A 196 2.86 -22.85 0.54
CA ASP A 196 4.13 -23.39 1.05
C ASP A 196 5.34 -22.75 0.36
N ALA A 197 6.56 -23.08 0.83
CA ALA A 197 7.81 -22.56 0.30
C ALA A 197 8.07 -22.88 -1.20
N THR A 198 7.22 -23.68 -1.85
CA THR A 198 7.24 -23.97 -3.30
C THR A 198 6.19 -23.16 -4.09
N GLY A 199 5.43 -22.28 -3.44
CA GLY A 199 4.32 -21.53 -4.03
C GLY A 199 3.03 -22.35 -4.17
N LYS A 200 2.98 -23.59 -3.65
CA LYS A 200 1.79 -24.42 -3.73
C LYS A 200 0.79 -24.02 -2.64
N ARG A 201 -0.47 -23.81 -3.04
CA ARG A 201 -1.58 -23.45 -2.14
C ARG A 201 -1.78 -24.49 -1.03
N VAL A 202 -1.89 -24.03 0.22
CA VAL A 202 -2.14 -24.86 1.40
C VAL A 202 -3.56 -24.61 1.95
N ILE A 203 -3.89 -23.34 2.23
CA ILE A 203 -5.26 -22.87 2.48
C ILE A 203 -5.71 -22.09 1.24
N GLY A 204 -6.81 -22.50 0.63
CA GLY A 204 -7.37 -21.87 -0.57
C GLY A 204 -8.51 -20.90 -0.23
N ASP A 205 -8.54 -19.78 -0.97
CA ASP A 205 -9.71 -18.96 -1.31
C ASP A 205 -10.78 -18.81 -0.21
N THR A 206 -10.30 -18.53 1.01
CA THR A 206 -11.14 -18.34 2.20
C THR A 206 -11.72 -16.94 2.17
N LEU A 207 -13.05 -16.83 2.10
CA LEU A 207 -13.73 -15.53 2.12
C LEU A 207 -13.51 -14.86 3.48
N VAL A 208 -12.89 -13.68 3.48
CA VAL A 208 -12.64 -12.87 4.68
C VAL A 208 -13.82 -11.94 4.93
N ALA A 209 -14.25 -11.21 3.89
CA ALA A 209 -15.45 -10.37 3.91
C ALA A 209 -15.93 -10.06 2.48
N PRO A 210 -17.22 -9.76 2.30
CA PRO A 210 -17.66 -9.02 1.12
C PRO A 210 -17.06 -7.61 1.11
N LEU A 211 -17.05 -6.99 -0.06
CA LEU A 211 -16.82 -5.56 -0.25
C LEU A 211 -18.06 -4.96 -0.93
N GLY A 212 -18.40 -3.72 -0.56
CA GLY A 212 -19.20 -2.84 -1.41
C GLY A 212 -18.29 -1.94 -2.25
N SER A 213 -18.88 -1.09 -3.09
CA SER A 213 -18.16 -0.02 -3.77
C SER A 213 -17.48 0.90 -2.73
N PRO A 214 -16.18 1.23 -2.86
CA PRO A 214 -15.52 2.15 -1.93
C PRO A 214 -16.10 3.56 -2.03
N GLU A 215 -16.60 4.10 -0.92
CA GLU A 215 -17.17 5.46 -0.84
C GLU A 215 -16.09 6.56 -0.73
N THR A 216 -14.87 6.31 -1.23
CA THR A 216 -13.68 7.16 -1.04
C THR A 216 -13.00 7.50 -2.37
N SER A 217 -12.48 8.73 -2.43
CA SER A 217 -11.61 9.27 -3.48
C SER A 217 -10.20 8.67 -3.50
N SER A 218 -9.82 7.91 -2.47
CA SER A 218 -8.42 7.55 -2.23
C SER A 218 -7.91 6.41 -3.14
N PRO A 219 -6.81 6.61 -3.90
CA PRO A 219 -6.47 5.78 -5.06
C PRO A 219 -5.95 4.37 -4.75
N PHE A 220 -5.71 4.06 -3.47
CA PHE A 220 -5.31 2.72 -3.02
C PHE A 220 -6.46 1.99 -2.28
N ALA A 221 -7.71 2.46 -2.43
CA ALA A 221 -8.99 2.06 -1.78
C ALA A 221 -9.29 0.57 -1.50
N ARG A 222 -8.46 -0.34 -2.00
CA ARG A 222 -8.61 -1.80 -1.99
C ARG A 222 -7.42 -2.52 -1.34
N GLU A 223 -6.35 -1.80 -1.00
CA GLU A 223 -5.23 -2.34 -0.24
C GLU A 223 -5.67 -2.68 1.20
N SER A 224 -5.00 -3.69 1.75
CA SER A 224 -5.26 -4.22 3.09
C SER A 224 -3.95 -4.53 3.80
N ALA A 225 -4.01 -4.70 5.11
CA ALA A 225 -2.87 -5.11 5.92
C ALA A 225 -3.08 -6.49 6.52
N LEU A 226 -1.97 -7.20 6.67
CA LEU A 226 -1.89 -8.56 7.18
C LEU A 226 -0.59 -8.67 8.00
N ILE A 227 -0.67 -9.13 9.24
CA ILE A 227 0.51 -9.41 10.08
C ILE A 227 0.40 -10.79 10.73
N THR A 228 1.54 -11.43 10.98
CA THR A 228 1.61 -12.67 11.76
C THR A 228 1.66 -12.34 13.25
N THR A 229 0.73 -12.91 14.02
CA THR A 229 0.67 -12.81 15.49
C THR A 229 0.89 -14.20 16.11
N MET A 230 0.87 -14.31 17.44
CA MET A 230 0.91 -15.64 18.10
C MET A 230 -0.36 -16.50 17.88
N GLY A 231 -1.51 -15.89 17.53
CA GLY A 231 -2.79 -16.58 17.37
C GLY A 231 -3.14 -17.00 15.94
N GLY A 232 -2.41 -16.49 14.95
CA GLY A 232 -2.71 -16.62 13.53
C GLY A 232 -2.32 -15.36 12.76
N TRP A 233 -2.87 -15.19 11.56
CA TRP A 233 -2.69 -13.98 10.77
C TRP A 233 -3.80 -12.99 11.05
N LEU A 234 -3.43 -11.81 11.55
CA LEU A 234 -4.35 -10.71 11.81
C LEU A 234 -4.43 -9.84 10.57
N TYR A 235 -5.64 -9.63 10.05
CA TYR A 235 -5.91 -8.75 8.92
C TYR A 235 -6.65 -7.48 9.36
N ALA A 236 -6.56 -6.45 8.53
CA ALA A 236 -7.45 -5.31 8.50
C ALA A 236 -7.72 -4.92 7.06
N ILE A 237 -8.99 -4.72 6.73
CA ILE A 237 -9.51 -4.45 5.40
C ILE A 237 -10.52 -3.30 5.49
N VAL A 238 -10.71 -2.57 4.39
CA VAL A 238 -11.88 -1.69 4.25
C VAL A 238 -13.11 -2.58 4.08
N ASP A 239 -14.19 -2.30 4.81
CA ASP A 239 -15.52 -2.84 4.56
C ASP A 239 -16.42 -1.68 4.13
N SER A 240 -16.76 -1.68 2.84
CA SER A 240 -17.61 -0.68 2.20
C SER A 240 -19.09 -1.12 2.10
N SER A 241 -19.53 -2.01 3.00
CA SER A 241 -20.94 -2.46 3.03
C SER A 241 -21.88 -1.24 3.24
N PRO A 242 -22.99 -1.13 2.47
CA PRO A 242 -23.82 0.07 2.48
C PRO A 242 -24.25 0.53 3.88
N GLY A 243 -23.98 1.80 4.20
CA GLY A 243 -24.32 2.43 5.48
C GLY A 243 -23.32 2.20 6.61
N VAL A 244 -22.23 1.43 6.40
CA VAL A 244 -21.16 1.25 7.39
C VAL A 244 -19.77 1.30 6.72
N PRO A 245 -19.31 2.46 6.23
CA PRO A 245 -17.89 2.65 5.94
C PRO A 245 -17.08 2.31 7.19
N SER A 246 -16.20 1.32 7.10
CA SER A 246 -15.55 0.78 8.27
C SER A 246 -14.22 0.10 7.96
N ILE A 247 -13.36 -0.01 8.99
CA ILE A 247 -12.26 -0.95 8.95
C ILE A 247 -12.74 -2.24 9.62
N ARG A 248 -12.88 -3.31 8.85
CA ARG A 248 -13.09 -4.65 9.40
C ARG A 248 -11.72 -5.28 9.62
N PHE A 249 -11.43 -5.63 10.86
CA PHE A 249 -10.29 -6.46 11.19
C PHE A 249 -10.71 -7.90 11.46
N GLY A 250 -9.74 -8.78 11.73
CA GLY A 250 -10.00 -10.14 12.19
C GLY A 250 -8.80 -11.06 12.15
N LEU A 251 -8.93 -12.23 12.76
CA LEU A 251 -7.89 -13.23 12.85
C LEU A 251 -8.26 -14.43 11.96
N VAL A 252 -7.31 -14.89 11.13
CA VAL A 252 -7.37 -16.22 10.51
C VAL A 252 -6.42 -17.13 11.28
N THR A 253 -6.94 -18.22 11.86
CA THR A 253 -6.10 -19.18 12.58
C THR A 253 -5.13 -19.91 11.64
N PRO A 254 -4.05 -20.55 12.16
CA PRO A 254 -3.17 -21.40 11.36
C PRO A 254 -3.87 -22.56 10.62
N SER A 255 -5.12 -22.87 10.97
CA SER A 255 -5.97 -23.87 10.31
C SER A 255 -6.95 -23.28 9.28
N GLY A 256 -6.90 -21.97 9.00
CA GLY A 256 -7.77 -21.29 8.05
C GLY A 256 -9.13 -20.84 8.59
N ASN A 257 -9.38 -20.94 9.89
CA ASN A 257 -10.67 -20.50 10.46
C ASN A 257 -10.66 -18.99 10.67
N VAL A 258 -11.61 -18.28 10.07
CA VAL A 258 -11.82 -16.84 10.28
C VAL A 258 -12.59 -16.61 11.58
N SER A 259 -12.08 -15.78 12.48
CA SER A 259 -12.78 -15.36 13.70
C SER A 259 -13.94 -14.42 13.39
N SER A 260 -15.11 -14.60 14.01
CA SER A 260 -16.12 -13.53 14.08
C SER A 260 -15.51 -12.32 14.79
N SER A 261 -15.39 -11.19 14.09
CA SER A 261 -14.57 -10.06 14.55
C SER A 261 -15.34 -8.74 14.64
N PRO A 262 -14.94 -7.80 15.54
CA PRO A 262 -15.51 -6.46 15.57
C PRO A 262 -15.28 -5.71 14.25
N THR A 263 -16.26 -4.89 13.88
CA THR A 263 -16.14 -3.88 12.83
C THR A 263 -15.85 -2.52 13.47
N LEU A 264 -14.80 -1.82 13.06
CA LEU A 264 -14.57 -0.43 13.43
C LEU A 264 -15.41 0.48 12.54
N SER A 265 -16.61 0.83 13.00
CA SER A 265 -17.38 1.93 12.42
C SER A 265 -16.59 3.23 12.55
N THR A 266 -16.24 3.88 11.44
CA THR A 266 -15.63 5.21 11.48
C THR A 266 -16.64 6.26 11.92
N LEU A 267 -16.17 7.36 12.52
CA LEU A 267 -17.01 8.52 12.75
C LEU A 267 -17.15 9.33 11.46
N GLY A 268 -18.24 9.12 10.72
CA GLY A 268 -18.77 10.11 9.78
C GLY A 268 -18.30 10.06 8.32
N GLY A 269 -17.47 9.09 7.90
CA GLY A 269 -17.03 9.03 6.51
C GLY A 269 -16.23 7.80 6.10
N ALA A 270 -15.99 7.68 4.80
CA ALA A 270 -15.29 6.56 4.18
C ALA A 270 -13.89 6.33 4.74
N ALA A 271 -13.49 5.05 4.81
CA ALA A 271 -12.22 4.60 5.37
C ALA A 271 -11.31 4.01 4.30
N ALA A 272 -10.00 4.13 4.46
CA ALA A 272 -9.03 3.62 3.49
C ALA A 272 -7.68 3.19 4.13
N HIS A 273 -6.97 2.32 3.40
CA HIS A 273 -5.65 1.71 3.66
C HIS A 273 -5.32 1.51 5.15
N PRO A 274 -5.93 0.50 5.78
CA PRO A 274 -5.48 0.09 7.10
C PRO A 274 -4.03 -0.42 7.03
N ALA A 275 -3.17 0.10 7.90
CA ALA A 275 -1.85 -0.43 8.23
C ALA A 275 -1.84 -0.88 9.70
N ILE A 276 -1.15 -1.98 10.02
CA ILE A 276 -1.24 -2.64 11.34
C ILE A 276 0.16 -2.84 11.92
N ALA A 277 0.32 -2.60 13.22
CA ALA A 277 1.49 -3.05 13.99
C ALA A 277 1.06 -3.67 15.32
N GLU A 278 1.60 -4.86 15.64
CA GLU A 278 1.63 -5.39 17.02
C GLU A 278 2.81 -4.75 17.77
N GLY A 279 2.58 -4.32 19.00
CA GLY A 279 3.56 -3.65 19.84
C GLY A 279 4.12 -4.56 20.93
N VAL A 280 3.79 -4.25 22.19
CA VAL A 280 3.85 -5.25 23.25
C VAL A 280 2.79 -6.34 22.98
N PRO A 281 3.04 -7.63 23.32
CA PRO A 281 2.16 -8.74 22.94
C PRO A 281 0.68 -8.49 23.25
N GLY A 282 -0.18 -8.60 22.25
CA GLY A 282 -1.62 -8.36 22.36
C GLY A 282 -2.06 -6.89 22.35
N SER A 283 -1.14 -5.91 22.35
CA SER A 283 -1.48 -4.55 21.91
C SER A 283 -1.24 -4.46 20.40
N VAL A 284 -2.30 -4.20 19.65
CA VAL A 284 -2.20 -3.92 18.21
C VAL A 284 -2.89 -2.58 17.92
N VAL A 285 -2.20 -1.73 17.16
CA VAL A 285 -2.74 -0.48 16.64
C VAL A 285 -2.92 -0.60 15.13
N ILE A 286 -4.02 -0.02 14.63
CA ILE A 286 -4.32 0.10 13.21
C ILE A 286 -4.33 1.60 12.90
N ALA A 287 -3.50 2.03 11.95
CA ALA A 287 -3.59 3.36 11.34
C ALA A 287 -4.40 3.26 10.04
N TYR A 288 -5.29 4.21 9.76
CA TYR A 288 -6.11 4.20 8.55
C TYR A 288 -6.47 5.62 8.11
N GLU A 289 -6.72 5.84 6.83
CA GLU A 289 -7.28 7.09 6.31
C GLU A 289 -8.78 7.16 6.63
N GLY A 290 -9.29 8.33 7.00
CA GLY A 290 -10.72 8.53 7.23
C GLY A 290 -11.16 9.98 7.04
N LYS A 291 -12.48 10.20 6.91
CA LYS A 291 -13.09 11.53 6.86
C LYS A 291 -13.92 11.81 8.10
N ALA A 292 -13.34 12.52 9.07
CA ALA A 292 -14.05 13.05 10.24
C ALA A 292 -13.67 14.52 10.58
N GLY A 293 -12.87 15.18 9.73
CA GLY A 293 -12.55 16.59 9.84
C GLY A 293 -13.73 17.52 9.49
N GLN A 294 -13.67 18.77 9.92
CA GLN A 294 -14.67 19.80 9.60
C GLN A 294 -14.61 20.28 8.13
N ASP A 295 -13.53 19.96 7.42
CA ASP A 295 -13.21 20.37 6.05
C ASP A 295 -13.46 19.27 5.00
N GLY A 296 -13.67 18.02 5.41
CA GLY A 296 -14.01 16.89 4.54
C GLY A 296 -12.83 16.22 3.82
N PHE A 297 -11.59 16.56 4.20
CA PHE A 297 -10.39 15.89 3.71
C PHE A 297 -10.12 14.57 4.46
N GLU A 298 -9.34 13.70 3.83
CA GLU A 298 -8.76 12.50 4.45
C GLU A 298 -7.71 12.90 5.50
N ASP A 299 -7.93 12.53 6.77
CA ASP A 299 -6.97 12.59 7.88
C ASP A 299 -6.54 11.15 8.26
N ILE A 300 -5.44 10.98 9.01
CA ILE A 300 -5.04 9.65 9.53
C ILE A 300 -5.63 9.42 10.94
N PHE A 301 -6.30 8.29 11.12
CA PHE A 301 -6.97 7.86 12.35
C PHE A 301 -6.30 6.62 12.96
N LEU A 302 -6.54 6.42 14.25
CA LEU A 302 -6.14 5.23 14.99
C LEU A 302 -7.33 4.41 15.45
N GLY A 303 -7.21 3.09 15.29
CA GLY A 303 -8.02 2.08 15.96
C GLY A 303 -7.13 1.12 16.76
N ARG A 304 -7.70 0.40 17.73
CA ARG A 304 -6.99 -0.60 18.54
C ARG A 304 -7.73 -1.91 18.65
N TRP A 305 -6.97 -2.99 18.58
CA TRP A 305 -7.45 -4.33 18.90
C TRP A 305 -7.47 -4.51 20.43
N ALA A 306 -8.66 -4.74 20.98
CA ALA A 306 -8.89 -5.02 22.39
C ALA A 306 -10.24 -5.76 22.56
N SER A 307 -10.56 -6.21 23.77
CA SER A 307 -11.87 -6.79 24.14
C SER A 307 -13.05 -5.84 23.88
N ASN A 308 -12.78 -4.54 23.87
CA ASN A 308 -13.71 -3.45 23.62
C ASN A 308 -12.88 -2.29 23.04
N LEU A 309 -13.30 -1.75 21.90
CA LEU A 309 -12.53 -0.71 21.19
C LEU A 309 -12.79 0.66 21.83
N VAL A 310 -11.71 1.40 22.09
CA VAL A 310 -11.73 2.69 22.80
C VAL A 310 -10.85 3.70 22.06
N ALA A 311 -11.35 4.93 21.95
CA ALA A 311 -10.72 6.12 21.32
C ALA A 311 -10.40 6.00 19.81
N GLN A 312 -11.16 6.74 18.99
CA GLN A 312 -10.68 7.19 17.68
C GLN A 312 -9.85 8.45 17.90
N ASN A 313 -8.53 8.30 18.00
CA ASN A 313 -7.61 9.42 17.99
C ASN A 313 -7.21 9.73 16.55
N VAL A 314 -7.40 10.98 16.11
CA VAL A 314 -6.73 11.46 14.88
C VAL A 314 -5.23 11.51 15.18
N VAL A 315 -4.40 10.87 14.36
CA VAL A 315 -2.93 10.89 14.50
C VAL A 315 -2.43 12.32 14.45
N CYS A 316 -2.93 13.09 13.48
CA CYS A 316 -2.85 14.54 13.45
C CYS A 316 -3.98 15.05 12.57
N ALA A 317 -4.74 16.04 13.04
CA ALA A 317 -5.73 16.72 12.20
C ALA A 317 -5.06 17.86 11.43
N THR A 318 -5.21 17.90 10.12
CA THR A 318 -4.51 18.87 9.26
C THR A 318 -5.44 19.46 8.19
N PRO A 319 -5.26 20.73 7.78
CA PRO A 319 -6.01 21.33 6.67
C PRO A 319 -5.43 20.87 5.31
N GLY A 320 -5.25 19.56 5.15
CA GLY A 320 -4.52 18.94 4.06
C GLY A 320 -4.80 17.43 3.98
N VAL A 321 -4.75 16.89 2.78
CA VAL A 321 -5.13 15.51 2.48
C VAL A 321 -4.00 14.57 2.87
N SER A 322 -4.20 13.82 3.96
CA SER A 322 -3.24 12.87 4.54
C SER A 322 -3.58 11.44 4.14
N LEU A 323 -2.66 10.78 3.42
CA LEU A 323 -2.87 9.48 2.77
C LEU A 323 -1.73 8.48 3.02
N ALA A 324 -1.95 7.23 2.59
CA ALA A 324 -1.01 6.11 2.62
C ALA A 324 -0.26 5.95 3.97
N PRO A 325 -0.99 5.77 5.08
CA PRO A 325 -0.37 5.59 6.39
C PRO A 325 0.43 4.28 6.45
N GLN A 326 1.53 4.33 7.19
CA GLN A 326 2.34 3.20 7.63
C GLN A 326 2.49 3.29 9.14
N ILE A 327 2.54 2.15 9.83
CA ILE A 327 2.74 2.10 11.28
C ILE A 327 3.76 1.01 11.64
N VAL A 328 4.68 1.34 12.53
CA VAL A 328 5.72 0.43 13.04
C VAL A 328 5.80 0.53 14.56
N TRP A 329 6.25 -0.53 15.23
CA TRP A 329 6.56 -0.50 16.67
C TRP A 329 8.07 -0.39 16.91
N THR A 330 8.50 0.63 17.65
CA THR A 330 9.90 0.94 17.93
C THR A 330 10.51 0.13 19.09
N GLY A 331 9.70 -0.67 19.79
CA GLY A 331 10.05 -1.28 21.07
C GLY A 331 9.54 -0.49 22.29
N ALA A 332 9.25 0.80 22.13
CA ALA A 332 8.74 1.68 23.19
C ALA A 332 7.45 2.45 22.81
N SER A 333 7.30 2.79 21.53
CA SER A 333 6.16 3.51 20.96
C SER A 333 5.83 2.94 19.58
N TYR A 334 4.65 3.24 19.06
CA TYR A 334 4.43 3.17 17.63
C TYR A 334 4.95 4.46 16.97
N THR A 335 5.38 4.37 15.72
CA THR A 335 5.55 5.52 14.83
C THR A 335 4.62 5.36 13.65
N VAL A 336 3.78 6.36 13.41
CA VAL A 336 2.96 6.46 12.19
C VAL A 336 3.66 7.40 11.22
N VAL A 337 3.74 7.01 9.95
CA VAL A 337 4.28 7.82 8.84
C VAL A 337 3.22 7.90 7.73
N TRP A 338 3.05 9.04 7.08
CA TRP A 338 2.07 9.22 6.00
C TRP A 338 2.55 10.25 4.97
N GLN A 339 1.90 10.30 3.80
CA GLN A 339 2.05 11.42 2.85
C GLN A 339 0.97 12.48 3.13
N GLU A 340 1.32 13.76 3.12
CA GLU A 340 0.38 14.88 3.35
C GLU A 340 0.44 15.87 2.18
N ASN A 341 -0.70 16.19 1.58
CA ASN A 341 -0.85 17.28 0.60
C ASN A 341 -1.51 18.49 1.25
N GLN A 342 -0.77 19.59 1.36
CA GLN A 342 -1.34 20.88 1.75
C GLN A 342 -0.89 21.92 0.73
N GLY A 343 -1.85 22.53 0.03
CA GLY A 343 -1.59 23.56 -0.99
C GLY A 343 -0.98 23.03 -2.30
N GLY A 344 -1.13 21.73 -2.61
CA GLY A 344 -0.55 21.09 -3.78
C GLY A 344 0.89 20.57 -3.57
N LEU A 345 1.50 20.86 -2.42
CA LEU A 345 2.81 20.35 -2.04
C LEU A 345 2.65 19.11 -1.15
N TRP A 346 2.95 17.95 -1.73
CA TRP A 346 3.09 16.70 -0.99
C TRP A 346 4.36 16.72 -0.14
N ARG A 347 4.37 15.96 0.97
CA ARG A 347 5.52 15.76 1.87
C ARG A 347 5.34 14.47 2.66
N LEU A 348 6.39 13.93 3.26
CA LEU A 348 6.25 12.90 4.30
C LEU A 348 6.13 13.53 5.69
N ARG A 349 5.27 12.93 6.51
CA ARG A 349 4.95 13.31 7.88
C ARG A 349 5.09 12.13 8.81
N TYR A 350 5.29 12.40 10.11
CA TYR A 350 5.25 11.38 11.13
C TYR A 350 4.72 11.89 12.48
N ARG A 351 4.31 10.94 13.32
CA ARG A 351 4.08 11.16 14.75
C ARG A 351 4.29 9.86 15.51
N HIS A 352 4.84 9.95 16.72
CA HIS A 352 4.88 8.82 17.65
C HIS A 352 3.53 8.68 18.37
N VAL A 353 3.20 7.46 18.77
CA VAL A 353 1.95 7.09 19.46
C VAL A 353 2.32 6.09 20.56
N SER A 354 1.82 6.26 21.78
CA SER A 354 2.13 5.32 22.87
C SER A 354 1.43 3.96 22.70
N SER A 355 1.84 2.96 23.50
CA SER A 355 1.32 1.59 23.46
C SER A 355 -0.20 1.45 23.69
N ASP A 356 -0.84 2.52 24.17
CA ASP A 356 -2.27 2.68 24.43
C ASP A 356 -3.06 3.31 23.27
N GLY A 357 -2.39 3.82 22.22
CA GLY A 357 -3.00 4.54 21.10
C GLY A 357 -3.07 6.06 21.25
N THR A 358 -2.46 6.64 22.29
CA THR A 358 -2.44 8.11 22.48
C THR A 358 -1.33 8.75 21.63
N PRO A 359 -1.64 9.74 20.76
CA PRO A 359 -0.62 10.46 19.99
C PRO A 359 0.31 11.27 20.89
N LEU A 360 1.62 11.10 20.70
CA LEU A 360 2.66 11.73 21.53
C LEU A 360 3.12 13.07 20.94
N GLY A 361 3.65 13.95 21.81
CA GLY A 361 4.08 15.30 21.44
C GLY A 361 2.93 16.22 20.99
N SER A 362 3.26 17.41 20.50
CA SER A 362 2.31 18.41 20.02
C SER A 362 2.38 18.57 18.49
N GLY A 363 1.25 18.40 17.80
CA GLY A 363 1.17 18.54 16.34
C GLY A 363 1.76 17.38 15.56
N CYS A 364 1.86 17.56 14.24
CA CYS A 364 2.51 16.60 13.33
C CYS A 364 3.93 17.06 13.03
N SER A 365 4.88 16.13 13.06
CA SER A 365 6.25 16.39 12.66
C SER A 365 6.39 16.20 11.14
N GLU A 366 7.01 17.17 10.46
CA GLU A 366 7.49 16.92 9.10
C GLU A 366 8.67 15.94 9.13
N LEU A 367 8.68 15.01 8.18
CA LEU A 367 9.73 14.02 8.03
C LEU A 367 10.64 14.36 6.85
N MET A 368 10.04 14.71 5.70
CA MET A 368 10.75 15.04 4.47
C MET A 368 9.95 16.04 3.64
N ALA A 369 10.57 17.17 3.33
CA ALA A 369 10.00 18.25 2.52
C ALA A 369 10.07 17.96 1.01
N GLY A 370 9.31 18.75 0.24
CA GLY A 370 9.14 18.56 -1.21
C GLY A 370 8.30 17.32 -1.52
N ASN A 371 7.97 17.13 -2.79
CA ASN A 371 6.99 16.12 -3.22
C ASN A 371 7.49 14.68 -3.02
N GLN A 372 7.34 14.19 -1.80
CA GLN A 372 7.58 12.82 -1.38
C GLN A 372 6.23 12.11 -1.16
N LEU A 373 6.11 10.88 -1.64
CA LEU A 373 4.87 10.12 -1.74
C LEU A 373 5.08 8.66 -1.33
N ARG A 374 3.99 7.98 -0.96
CA ARG A 374 3.88 6.53 -0.82
C ARG A 374 5.00 5.92 0.04
N PRO A 375 5.05 6.28 1.34
CA PRO A 375 6.01 5.68 2.25
C PRO A 375 5.70 4.18 2.43
N SER A 376 6.75 3.38 2.53
CA SER A 376 6.73 2.08 3.20
C SER A 376 7.78 2.10 4.31
N ALA A 377 7.41 1.69 5.53
CA ALA A 377 8.26 1.86 6.71
C ALA A 377 8.39 0.54 7.50
N LEU A 378 9.57 0.30 8.07
CA LEU A 378 9.79 -0.79 9.02
C LEU A 378 10.71 -0.38 10.18
N TRP A 379 10.68 -1.18 11.25
CA TRP A 379 11.59 -1.10 12.39
C TRP A 379 12.26 -2.45 12.63
N PHE A 380 13.57 -2.43 12.88
CA PHE A 380 14.38 -3.65 12.95
C PHE A 380 15.67 -3.41 13.74
N VAL A 381 15.98 -4.27 14.71
CA VAL A 381 17.27 -4.28 15.44
C VAL A 381 17.72 -2.87 15.91
N ASN A 382 16.79 -2.14 16.54
CA ASN A 382 16.99 -0.80 17.09
C ASN A 382 17.37 0.28 16.04
N THR A 383 16.84 0.16 14.81
CA THR A 383 16.95 1.16 13.74
C THR A 383 15.68 1.10 12.86
N GLY A 384 15.35 2.19 12.18
CA GLY A 384 14.22 2.29 11.26
C GLY A 384 14.67 2.43 9.81
N ALA A 385 13.79 2.06 8.88
CA ALA A 385 13.98 2.34 7.46
C ALA A 385 12.66 2.76 6.83
N ILE A 386 12.72 3.68 5.86
CA ILE A 386 11.58 4.09 5.04
C ILE A 386 12.01 4.14 3.58
N ALA A 387 11.24 3.52 2.69
CA ALA A 387 11.34 3.74 1.25
C ALA A 387 10.15 4.58 0.78
N TRP A 388 10.36 5.47 -0.19
CA TRP A 388 9.31 6.35 -0.71
C TRP A 388 9.56 6.74 -2.17
N VAL A 389 8.53 7.26 -2.82
CA VAL A 389 8.60 7.85 -4.17
C VAL A 389 8.92 9.34 -4.02
N SER A 390 10.02 9.80 -4.59
CA SER A 390 10.27 11.21 -4.87
C SER A 390 9.74 11.53 -6.27
N VAL A 391 9.18 12.74 -6.49
CA VAL A 391 8.71 13.19 -7.82
C VAL A 391 9.19 14.60 -8.17
N GLY A 392 9.22 14.91 -9.47
CA GLY A 392 9.79 16.14 -10.02
C GLY A 392 11.25 15.94 -10.48
N GLY A 393 12.12 16.93 -10.25
CA GLY A 393 13.50 16.92 -10.75
C GLY A 393 14.39 15.78 -10.22
N ASP A 394 14.04 15.19 -9.07
CA ASP A 394 14.72 14.01 -8.49
C ASP A 394 13.78 12.79 -8.43
N ALA A 395 12.97 12.59 -9.48
CA ALA A 395 11.97 11.51 -9.50
C ALA A 395 12.58 10.11 -9.34
N GLY A 396 12.01 9.27 -8.49
CA GLY A 396 12.45 7.89 -8.29
C GLY A 396 12.24 7.35 -6.89
N ILE A 397 12.62 6.09 -6.66
CA ILE A 397 12.57 5.48 -5.34
C ILE A 397 13.76 5.92 -4.50
N ARG A 398 13.49 6.36 -3.28
CA ARG A 398 14.47 6.77 -2.27
C ARG A 398 14.35 5.85 -1.05
N LEU A 399 15.45 5.68 -0.33
CA LEU A 399 15.51 4.91 0.92
C LEU A 399 16.23 5.77 1.98
N GLY A 400 15.67 5.83 3.18
CA GLY A 400 16.18 6.59 4.31
C GLY A 400 16.31 5.70 5.54
N THR A 401 17.42 5.85 6.26
CA THR A 401 17.75 5.04 7.45
C THR A 401 17.69 5.88 8.71
N PHE A 402 17.16 5.34 9.80
CA PHE A 402 16.79 6.06 11.01
C PHE A 402 17.42 5.45 12.26
N ASP A 403 17.82 6.30 13.21
CA ASP A 403 18.37 5.83 14.49
C ASP A 403 17.30 5.40 15.51
N GLN A 404 17.73 5.12 16.74
CA GLN A 404 16.88 4.72 17.86
C GLN A 404 15.84 5.78 18.27
N GLY A 405 16.08 7.05 17.94
CA GLY A 405 15.17 8.17 18.19
C GLY A 405 14.31 8.54 16.98
N TRP A 406 14.32 7.74 15.91
CA TRP A 406 13.67 8.03 14.63
C TRP A 406 14.22 9.28 13.92
N ASN A 407 15.49 9.63 14.15
CA ASN A 407 16.17 10.69 13.41
C ASN A 407 16.78 10.14 12.11
N LEU A 408 16.53 10.82 10.98
CA LEU A 408 17.09 10.47 9.67
C LEU A 408 18.61 10.60 9.67
N GLN A 409 19.31 9.51 9.35
CA GLN A 409 20.78 9.44 9.33
C GLN A 409 21.36 9.63 7.92
N LYS A 410 20.70 9.06 6.91
CA LYS A 410 21.17 8.99 5.51
C LYS A 410 19.96 8.79 4.60
N THR A 411 19.99 9.42 3.43
CA THR A 411 19.09 9.14 2.31
C THR A 411 19.91 8.63 1.13
N VAL A 412 19.42 7.61 0.43
CA VAL A 412 20.05 7.03 -0.77
C VAL A 412 19.04 6.89 -1.91
N LYS A 413 19.54 6.95 -3.14
CA LYS A 413 18.79 6.64 -4.37
C LYS A 413 18.72 5.11 -4.54
N VAL A 414 17.51 4.57 -4.58
CA VAL A 414 17.23 3.16 -4.94
C VAL A 414 17.11 3.05 -6.46
N ALA A 415 16.29 3.93 -7.06
CA ALA A 415 16.07 4.01 -8.50
C ALA A 415 15.72 5.45 -8.91
N GLY A 416 15.91 5.81 -10.19
CA GLY A 416 15.48 7.09 -10.78
C GLY A 416 16.20 8.36 -10.28
N PRO A 417 16.23 9.46 -11.05
CA PRO A 417 15.52 9.62 -12.32
C PRO A 417 16.26 8.95 -13.49
N ASN A 418 15.47 8.37 -14.39
CA ASN A 418 15.83 7.99 -15.76
C ASN A 418 14.76 8.62 -16.68
N ALA A 419 15.12 9.06 -17.89
CA ALA A 419 14.15 9.64 -18.82
C ALA A 419 13.15 8.57 -19.32
N GLY A 420 11.86 8.93 -19.43
CA GLY A 420 10.81 8.01 -19.88
C GLY A 420 10.52 6.86 -18.91
N THR A 421 10.97 6.95 -17.65
CA THR A 421 10.70 5.95 -16.61
C THR A 421 9.95 6.58 -15.44
N SER A 422 8.88 5.95 -14.95
CA SER A 422 8.23 6.30 -13.68
C SER A 422 8.39 5.18 -12.65
N TYR A 423 8.26 5.54 -11.38
CA TYR A 423 8.57 4.67 -10.24
C TYR A 423 7.46 4.78 -9.20
N ASP A 424 6.96 3.65 -8.69
CA ASP A 424 5.80 3.65 -7.80
C ASP A 424 5.83 2.52 -6.75
N ARG A 425 4.89 2.61 -5.79
CA ARG A 425 4.60 1.64 -4.70
C ARG A 425 5.83 0.89 -4.16
N PRO A 426 6.82 1.60 -3.59
CA PRO A 426 7.93 0.94 -2.91
C PRO A 426 7.43 0.20 -1.68
N HIS A 427 7.91 -1.02 -1.45
CA HIS A 427 7.67 -1.78 -0.23
C HIS A 427 8.98 -2.27 0.39
N LEU A 428 9.14 -2.04 1.69
CA LEU A 428 10.30 -2.49 2.46
C LEU A 428 10.10 -3.87 3.09
N ALA A 429 11.17 -4.66 3.10
CA ALA A 429 11.30 -5.88 3.88
C ALA A 429 12.65 -5.90 4.60
N THR A 430 12.80 -6.77 5.62
CA THR A 430 14.09 -7.03 6.25
C THR A 430 14.22 -8.51 6.65
N ASN A 431 15.45 -9.02 6.61
CA ASN A 431 15.82 -10.30 7.21
C ASN A 431 16.49 -10.14 8.60
N GLY A 432 16.48 -8.92 9.15
CA GLY A 432 17.14 -8.56 10.39
C GLY A 432 18.62 -8.17 10.24
N LEU A 433 19.24 -8.39 9.08
CA LEU A 433 20.61 -7.98 8.74
C LEU A 433 20.62 -6.95 7.61
N GLU A 434 19.88 -7.22 6.54
CA GLU A 434 19.70 -6.39 5.35
C GLU A 434 18.26 -5.87 5.25
N LEU A 435 18.10 -4.85 4.43
CA LEU A 435 16.85 -4.34 3.88
C LEU A 435 16.68 -4.88 2.46
N ALA A 436 15.44 -5.11 2.03
CA ALA A 436 15.09 -5.24 0.63
C ALA A 436 14.00 -4.22 0.27
N VAL A 437 14.13 -3.60 -0.90
CA VAL A 437 13.12 -2.72 -1.49
C VAL A 437 12.60 -3.41 -2.74
N VAL A 438 11.28 -3.54 -2.87
CA VAL A 438 10.61 -3.80 -4.15
C VAL A 438 9.85 -2.55 -4.60
N TRP A 439 9.73 -2.33 -5.90
CA TRP A 439 8.98 -1.18 -6.46
C TRP A 439 8.41 -1.49 -7.84
N GLU A 440 7.39 -0.74 -8.23
CA GLU A 440 6.91 -0.67 -9.62
C GLU A 440 7.82 0.25 -10.43
N GLU A 441 8.25 -0.21 -11.60
CA GLU A 441 9.05 0.58 -12.55
C GLU A 441 8.40 0.51 -13.94
N THR A 442 7.83 1.63 -14.38
CA THR A 442 7.19 1.73 -15.70
C THR A 442 8.17 2.29 -16.71
N SER A 443 8.47 1.54 -17.77
CA SER A 443 9.34 1.96 -18.87
C SER A 443 8.83 1.43 -20.19
N GLY A 444 8.86 2.24 -21.26
CA GLY A 444 8.44 1.81 -22.60
C GLY A 444 6.96 1.40 -22.74
N GLY A 445 6.13 1.74 -21.75
CA GLY A 445 4.71 1.38 -21.72
C GLY A 445 4.35 0.14 -20.88
N ASN A 446 5.33 -0.62 -20.36
CA ASN A 446 5.06 -1.69 -19.40
C ASN A 446 5.59 -1.35 -18.00
N THR A 447 4.95 -1.89 -16.96
CA THR A 447 5.37 -1.80 -15.56
C THR A 447 5.86 -3.16 -15.09
N ASP A 448 7.11 -3.20 -14.61
CA ASP A 448 7.72 -4.36 -13.96
C ASP A 448 7.81 -4.14 -12.45
N ILE A 449 7.88 -5.23 -11.68
CA ILE A 449 8.36 -5.22 -10.31
C ILE A 449 9.88 -5.39 -10.30
N ARG A 450 10.58 -4.45 -9.68
CA ARG A 450 12.01 -4.52 -9.40
C ARG A 450 12.27 -4.91 -7.94
N PHE A 451 13.46 -5.42 -7.67
CA PHE A 451 13.96 -5.79 -6.35
C PHE A 451 15.42 -5.36 -6.18
N ALA A 452 15.79 -4.79 -5.03
CA ALA A 452 17.18 -4.53 -4.64
C ALA A 452 17.40 -4.67 -3.13
N ARG A 453 18.63 -5.05 -2.72
CA ARG A 453 19.03 -5.19 -1.31
C ARG A 453 19.93 -4.05 -0.85
N PHE A 454 19.90 -3.76 0.45
CA PHE A 454 20.75 -2.77 1.10
C PHE A 454 21.18 -3.25 2.49
N GLN A 455 22.39 -2.90 2.90
CA GLN A 455 22.83 -2.93 4.30
C GLN A 455 21.99 -1.96 5.16
N LYS A 456 22.08 -2.09 6.49
CA LYS A 456 21.30 -1.24 7.44
C LYS A 456 21.59 0.25 7.34
N ASP A 457 22.77 0.61 6.85
CA ASP A 457 23.17 1.98 6.58
C ASP A 457 22.70 2.47 5.19
N GLY A 458 21.89 1.70 4.47
CA GLY A 458 21.44 2.03 3.11
C GLY A 458 22.51 1.87 2.03
N THR A 459 23.65 1.22 2.30
CA THR A 459 24.62 0.88 1.25
C THR A 459 24.11 -0.34 0.44
N PRO A 460 24.03 -0.29 -0.90
CA PRO A 460 23.47 -1.40 -1.70
C PRO A 460 24.24 -2.72 -1.57
N THR A 461 23.54 -3.86 -1.58
CA THR A 461 24.14 -5.20 -1.69
C THR A 461 23.74 -5.85 -3.01
N GLY A 462 24.68 -5.98 -3.94
CA GLY A 462 24.45 -6.60 -5.25
C GLY A 462 23.69 -5.70 -6.23
N SER A 463 23.14 -6.30 -7.28
CA SER A 463 22.42 -5.61 -8.35
C SER A 463 20.90 -5.60 -8.14
N THR A 464 20.21 -4.61 -8.72
CA THR A 464 18.76 -4.66 -8.96
C THR A 464 18.41 -5.85 -9.85
N VAL A 465 17.26 -6.47 -9.61
CA VAL A 465 16.72 -7.61 -10.37
C VAL A 465 15.28 -7.31 -10.80
N ASN A 466 14.92 -7.76 -12.00
CA ASN A 466 13.53 -7.80 -12.46
C ASN A 466 12.85 -9.07 -11.91
N VAL A 467 11.77 -8.95 -11.13
CA VAL A 467 11.14 -10.11 -10.46
C VAL A 467 9.78 -10.50 -11.03
N SER A 468 9.13 -9.62 -11.79
CA SER A 468 8.00 -9.96 -12.67
C SER A 468 8.51 -10.53 -13.99
N ASN A 469 9.28 -9.73 -14.75
CA ASN A 469 9.79 -10.05 -16.08
C ASN A 469 8.72 -10.65 -17.02
N SER A 470 7.52 -10.08 -16.98
CA SER A 470 6.33 -10.52 -17.69
C SER A 470 6.02 -9.61 -18.89
N PRO A 471 5.32 -10.12 -19.92
CA PRO A 471 4.74 -9.27 -20.98
C PRO A 471 3.43 -8.59 -20.51
N GLY A 472 2.94 -8.94 -19.31
CA GLY A 472 1.88 -8.21 -18.62
C GLY A 472 2.46 -7.07 -17.79
N THR A 473 1.56 -6.18 -17.39
CA THR A 473 1.83 -5.05 -16.51
C THR A 473 1.62 -5.48 -15.07
N SER A 474 2.67 -5.33 -14.27
CA SER A 474 2.71 -5.76 -12.87
C SER A 474 2.62 -4.58 -11.89
N TRP A 475 1.86 -4.74 -10.80
CA TRP A 475 1.61 -3.70 -9.79
C TRP A 475 1.56 -4.24 -8.34
N GLY A 476 1.41 -3.31 -7.39
CA GLY A 476 1.09 -3.57 -5.99
C GLY A 476 2.08 -4.47 -5.24
N PRO A 477 3.40 -4.40 -5.46
CA PRO A 477 4.33 -5.36 -4.92
C PRO A 477 4.41 -5.28 -3.39
N LYS A 478 4.57 -6.44 -2.76
CA LYS A 478 4.79 -6.59 -1.31
C LYS A 478 5.88 -7.64 -1.10
N ALA A 479 6.86 -7.32 -0.27
CA ALA A 479 8.00 -8.19 0.01
C ALA A 479 8.10 -8.52 1.50
N ILE A 480 8.52 -9.76 1.79
CA ILE A 480 8.71 -10.32 3.14
C ILE A 480 9.91 -11.28 3.15
N TRP A 481 10.32 -11.73 4.33
CA TRP A 481 11.39 -12.72 4.51
C TRP A 481 10.83 -14.00 5.13
N ASP A 482 11.12 -15.17 4.54
CA ASP A 482 10.62 -16.48 5.00
C ASP A 482 11.51 -17.16 6.07
N GLY A 483 12.66 -16.56 6.38
CA GLY A 483 13.73 -17.14 7.21
C GLY A 483 14.99 -17.53 6.44
N ASN A 484 14.91 -17.66 5.11
CA ASN A 484 15.94 -18.20 4.22
C ASN A 484 16.06 -17.44 2.88
N ALA A 485 14.98 -16.87 2.37
CA ALA A 485 14.89 -16.13 1.12
C ALA A 485 13.84 -15.01 1.20
N TRP A 486 13.90 -14.07 0.26
CA TRP A 486 12.90 -13.03 0.12
C TRP A 486 11.72 -13.58 -0.69
N GLU A 487 10.51 -13.40 -0.19
CA GLU A 487 9.30 -13.70 -0.94
C GLU A 487 8.64 -12.38 -1.36
N VAL A 488 8.31 -12.28 -2.64
CA VAL A 488 7.63 -11.11 -3.22
C VAL A 488 6.31 -11.58 -3.81
N VAL A 489 5.21 -10.91 -3.47
CA VAL A 489 3.92 -11.04 -4.16
C VAL A 489 3.59 -9.76 -4.90
N TRP A 490 2.87 -9.87 -6.00
CA TRP A 490 2.37 -8.76 -6.80
C TRP A 490 1.14 -9.18 -7.60
N GLU A 491 0.53 -8.26 -8.33
CA GLU A 491 -0.54 -8.55 -9.28
C GLU A 491 -0.08 -8.25 -10.70
N ASP A 492 -0.52 -9.03 -11.69
CA ASP A 492 -0.17 -8.85 -13.11
C ASP A 492 -1.39 -9.09 -14.01
N ASN A 493 -1.55 -8.29 -15.07
CA ASN A 493 -2.70 -8.31 -15.98
C ASN A 493 -2.57 -9.22 -17.22
N GLY A 494 -1.58 -10.11 -17.26
CA GLY A 494 -1.26 -10.98 -18.39
C GLY A 494 -2.36 -11.95 -18.84
N VAL A 495 -1.99 -12.86 -19.76
CA VAL A 495 -2.94 -13.73 -20.49
C VAL A 495 -3.78 -14.57 -19.52
N GLY A 496 -5.08 -14.26 -19.45
CA GLY A 496 -6.02 -14.80 -18.46
C GLY A 496 -6.68 -13.75 -17.56
N GLY A 497 -6.26 -12.48 -17.64
CA GLY A 497 -6.74 -11.38 -16.81
C GLY A 497 -6.06 -11.33 -15.45
N ARG A 498 -6.26 -10.24 -14.70
CA ARG A 498 -5.49 -9.90 -13.47
C ARG A 498 -5.44 -11.06 -12.46
N GLN A 499 -4.22 -11.52 -12.12
CA GLN A 499 -3.93 -12.56 -11.13
C GLN A 499 -2.93 -12.07 -10.08
N ILE A 500 -2.86 -12.76 -8.94
CA ILE A 500 -1.74 -12.64 -7.99
C ILE A 500 -0.62 -13.59 -8.39
N PHE A 501 0.59 -13.06 -8.45
CA PHE A 501 1.83 -13.79 -8.67
C PHE A 501 2.74 -13.71 -7.43
N TRP A 502 3.72 -14.60 -7.39
CA TRP A 502 4.72 -14.71 -6.34
C TRP A 502 6.05 -15.14 -6.90
N THR A 503 7.13 -14.76 -6.23
CA THR A 503 8.46 -15.29 -6.48
C THR A 503 9.22 -15.49 -5.17
N LYS A 504 10.09 -16.49 -5.16
CA LYS A 504 11.16 -16.61 -4.17
C LYS A 504 12.43 -16.05 -4.80
N VAL A 505 12.95 -14.96 -4.25
CA VAL A 505 14.21 -14.36 -4.65
C VAL A 505 15.31 -14.89 -3.74
N VAL A 506 16.07 -15.85 -4.25
CA VAL A 506 17.26 -16.39 -3.58
C VAL A 506 18.46 -15.57 -4.03
N CYS A 507 19.20 -15.04 -3.07
CA CYS A 507 20.46 -14.34 -3.33
C CYS A 507 21.64 -15.12 -2.72
N PRO A 508 22.80 -15.15 -3.39
CA PRO A 508 24.06 -15.49 -2.74
C PRO A 508 24.58 -14.35 -1.84
#